data_AF-A0A7C2X0T6-F1
#
_entry.id   AF-A0A7C2X0T6-F1
#
_cell.length_a   1.000
_cell.length_b   1.000
_cell.length_c   1.000
_cell.angle_alpha   90.00
_cell.angle_beta   90.00
_cell.angle_gamma   90.00
#
_symmetry.space_group_name_H-M   'P 1'
#
loop_
_entity.id
_entity.type
_entity.pdbx_description
1 polymer ?
#
loop_
_entity_poly.entity_id
_entity_poly.type
_entity_poly.pdbx_seq_one_letter_code
_entity_poly.pdbx_strand_id
1 'polypeptide(L)'
;MGLVTSKLGSEMGEPAWEQMPKLVERLGQQARDCRITVVQIKEVCAELGIGDRVDALIAELKGSGVMNPKLGSLAEVHRAGTPIYELNPSLFIEKEDKA
;
A
#
# COMPACT_ATOMS: atom_id res chain seq x y z
N MET A 1 12.62 0.36 2.55
CA MET A 1 12.70 0.63 4.02
C MET A 1 11.50 -0.06 4.66
N GLY A 2 11.66 -1.04 5.57
CA GLY A 2 10.53 -1.85 6.08
C GLY A 2 10.82 -2.76 7.30
N LEU A 3 11.76 -2.35 8.18
CA LEU A 3 12.36 -3.25 9.18
C LEU A 3 11.64 -3.33 10.53
N VAL A 4 10.74 -2.40 10.86
CA VAL A 4 10.11 -2.37 12.21
C VAL A 4 8.88 -3.29 12.29
N THR A 5 8.12 -3.43 11.21
CA THR A 5 6.90 -4.25 11.18
C THR A 5 7.19 -5.73 10.94
N SER A 6 8.25 -6.03 10.19
CA SER A 6 8.63 -7.39 9.84
C SER A 6 9.19 -8.16 11.05
N LYS A 7 10.04 -7.52 11.86
CA LYS A 7 10.62 -8.15 13.06
C LYS A 7 9.57 -8.52 14.11
N LEU A 8 8.60 -7.63 14.35
CA LEU A 8 7.53 -7.88 15.33
C LEU A 8 6.61 -9.04 14.88
N GLY A 9 6.23 -9.08 13.61
CA GLY A 9 5.41 -10.18 13.07
C GLY A 9 6.13 -11.53 13.11
N SER A 10 7.44 -11.56 12.85
CA SER A 10 8.26 -12.77 13.02
C SER A 10 8.29 -13.24 14.47
N GLU A 11 8.38 -12.33 15.44
CA GLU A 11 8.38 -12.64 16.87
C GLU A 11 7.00 -13.14 17.36
N MET A 12 5.92 -12.74 16.68
CA MET A 12 4.54 -13.18 16.97
C MET A 12 4.14 -14.47 16.23
N GLY A 13 5.02 -15.05 15.42
CA GLY A 13 4.75 -16.29 14.67
C GLY A 13 3.71 -16.11 13.56
N GLU A 14 3.51 -14.90 13.06
CA GLU A 14 2.48 -14.61 12.07
C GLU A 14 2.96 -15.04 10.68
N PRO A 15 2.37 -16.09 10.06
CA PRO A 15 2.97 -16.77 8.90
C PRO A 15 3.11 -15.90 7.63
N ALA A 16 2.52 -14.71 7.59
CA ALA A 16 2.60 -13.76 6.48
C ALA A 16 3.37 -12.46 6.82
N TRP A 17 4.16 -12.45 7.90
CA TRP A 17 4.85 -11.26 8.43
C TRP A 17 5.74 -10.52 7.42
N GLU A 18 6.26 -11.20 6.39
CA GLU A 18 7.05 -10.58 5.32
C GLU A 18 6.22 -9.97 4.19
N GLN A 19 4.98 -10.44 3.99
CA GLN A 19 4.18 -10.10 2.81
C GLN A 19 3.60 -8.69 2.90
N MET A 20 3.09 -8.30 4.07
CA MET A 20 2.47 -6.98 4.24
C MET A 20 3.48 -5.83 4.13
N PRO A 21 4.66 -5.85 4.77
CA PRO A 21 5.66 -4.80 4.58
C PRO A 21 6.13 -4.69 3.12
N LYS A 22 6.32 -5.84 2.45
CA LYS A 22 6.70 -5.89 1.04
C LYS A 22 5.61 -5.36 0.12
N LEU A 23 4.34 -5.65 0.41
CA LEU A 23 3.20 -5.07 -0.29
C LEU A 23 3.21 -3.55 -0.16
N VAL A 24 3.28 -3.02 1.07
CA VAL A 24 3.28 -1.56 1.31
C VAL A 24 4.45 -0.88 0.58
N GLU A 25 5.65 -1.46 0.64
CA GLU A 25 6.82 -0.93 -0.08
C GLU A 25 6.59 -0.88 -1.60
N ARG A 26 6.03 -1.95 -2.19
CA ARG A 26 5.75 -2.01 -3.63
C ARG A 26 4.64 -1.06 -4.07
N LEU A 27 3.61 -0.87 -3.24
CA LEU A 27 2.59 0.15 -3.47
C LEU A 27 3.22 1.55 -3.49
N GLY A 28 4.14 1.84 -2.57
CA GLY A 28 4.91 3.09 -2.56
C GLY A 28 5.72 3.33 -3.84
N GLN A 29 6.37 2.29 -4.36
CA GLN A 29 7.17 2.36 -5.59
C GLN A 29 6.33 2.60 -6.85
N GLN A 30 5.11 2.07 -6.91
CA GLN A 30 4.19 2.32 -8.04
C GLN A 30 3.42 3.63 -7.93
N ALA A 31 3.24 4.16 -6.71
CA ALA A 31 2.46 5.35 -6.49
C ALA A 31 3.11 6.60 -7.10
N ARG A 32 2.28 7.51 -7.61
CA ARG A 32 2.73 8.83 -8.08
C ARG A 32 2.05 9.90 -7.24
N ASP A 33 2.81 10.83 -6.69
CA ASP A 33 2.31 11.84 -5.74
C ASP A 33 1.51 11.23 -4.58
N CYS A 34 2.00 10.11 -4.03
CA CYS A 34 1.32 9.30 -3.01
C CYS A 34 -0.06 8.75 -3.46
N ARG A 35 -0.37 8.71 -4.75
CA ARG A 35 -1.64 8.19 -5.27
C ARG A 35 -1.45 6.86 -5.97
N ILE A 36 -2.41 5.98 -5.76
CA ILE A 36 -2.44 4.66 -6.37
C ILE A 36 -3.86 4.28 -6.77
N THR A 37 -4.00 3.61 -7.91
CA THR A 37 -5.29 3.11 -8.43
C THR A 37 -5.53 1.65 -8.03
N VAL A 38 -6.78 1.20 -8.08
CA VAL A 38 -7.10 -0.24 -7.90
C VAL A 38 -6.37 -1.12 -8.92
N VAL A 39 -6.18 -0.64 -10.14
CA VAL A 39 -5.45 -1.40 -11.19
C VAL A 39 -4.01 -1.66 -10.76
N GLN A 40 -3.31 -0.61 -10.30
CA GLN A 40 -1.95 -0.71 -9.76
C GLN A 40 -1.88 -1.61 -8.52
N ILE A 41 -2.85 -1.51 -7.61
CA ILE A 41 -2.91 -2.40 -6.43
C ILE A 41 -3.04 -3.87 -6.88
N LYS A 42 -3.90 -4.16 -7.88
CA LYS A 42 -4.08 -5.52 -8.42
C LYS A 42 -2.80 -6.05 -9.05
N GLU A 43 -2.08 -5.23 -9.81
CA GLU A 43 -0.79 -5.58 -10.41
C GLU A 43 0.23 -5.96 -9.33
N VAL A 44 0.39 -5.12 -8.31
CA VAL A 44 1.30 -5.40 -7.18
C VAL A 44 0.90 -6.67 -6.42
N CYS A 45 -0.40 -6.89 -6.18
CA CYS A 45 -0.86 -8.12 -5.52
C CYS A 45 -0.61 -9.37 -6.38
N ALA A 46 -0.77 -9.27 -7.70
CA ALA A 46 -0.46 -10.36 -8.63
C ALA A 46 1.04 -10.67 -8.65
N GLU A 47 1.90 -9.65 -8.68
CA GLU A 47 3.36 -9.79 -8.62
C GLU A 47 3.84 -10.47 -7.32
N LEU A 48 3.10 -10.30 -6.22
CA LEU A 48 3.40 -10.91 -4.92
C LEU A 48 2.69 -12.26 -4.69
N GLY A 49 1.89 -12.74 -5.64
CA GLY A 49 1.17 -14.01 -5.54
C GLY A 49 -0.02 -14.00 -4.58
N ILE A 50 -0.58 -12.82 -4.28
CA ILE A 50 -1.70 -12.60 -3.32
C ILE A 50 -2.93 -11.96 -3.99
N GLY A 51 -3.05 -12.12 -5.32
CA GLY A 51 -4.07 -11.47 -6.15
C GLY A 51 -5.51 -11.94 -5.92
N ASP A 52 -5.71 -13.09 -5.29
CA ASP A 52 -7.02 -13.65 -4.94
C ASP A 52 -7.73 -12.89 -3.80
N ARG A 53 -6.97 -12.13 -3.00
CA ARG A 53 -7.46 -11.42 -1.80
C ARG A 53 -7.43 -9.90 -1.93
N VAL A 54 -7.37 -9.35 -3.14
CA VAL A 54 -7.18 -7.90 -3.36
C VAL A 54 -8.21 -7.05 -2.61
N ASP A 55 -9.50 -7.39 -2.67
CA ASP A 55 -10.54 -6.56 -2.03
C ASP A 55 -10.44 -6.60 -0.50
N ALA A 56 -10.06 -7.76 0.06
CA ALA A 56 -9.79 -7.91 1.49
C ALA A 56 -8.55 -7.10 1.90
N LEU A 57 -7.46 -7.18 1.12
CA LEU A 57 -6.25 -6.41 1.35
C LEU A 57 -6.51 -4.89 1.27
N ILE A 58 -7.32 -4.45 0.32
CA ILE A 58 -7.74 -3.04 0.24
C ILE A 58 -8.47 -2.64 1.53
N ALA A 59 -9.36 -3.49 2.05
CA ALA A 59 -10.05 -3.23 3.32
C ALA A 59 -9.08 -3.16 4.51
N GLU A 60 -8.13 -4.10 4.60
CA GLU A 60 -7.10 -4.16 5.66
C GLU A 60 -6.16 -2.94 5.61
N LEU A 61 -5.70 -2.55 4.42
CA LEU A 61 -4.82 -1.38 4.22
C LEU A 61 -5.53 -0.07 4.58
N LYS A 62 -6.83 0.05 4.31
CA LYS A 62 -7.64 1.17 4.79
C LYS A 62 -7.80 1.14 6.31
N GLY A 63 -8.15 -0.03 6.86
CA GLY A 63 -8.37 -0.21 8.30
C GLY A 63 -7.13 0.03 9.16
N SER A 64 -5.95 -0.24 8.61
CA SER A 64 -4.65 -0.01 9.26
C SER A 64 -4.07 1.39 9.05
N GLY A 65 -4.74 2.24 8.25
CA GLY A 65 -4.28 3.61 7.99
C GLY A 65 -3.10 3.71 7.01
N VAL A 66 -2.83 2.66 6.23
CA VAL A 66 -1.83 2.69 5.15
C VAL A 66 -2.29 3.59 4.01
N MET A 67 -3.59 3.60 3.72
CA MET A 67 -4.15 4.41 2.64
C MET A 67 -5.60 4.84 2.91
N ASN A 68 -6.02 5.91 2.25
CA ASN A 68 -7.37 6.45 2.32
C ASN A 68 -7.98 6.59 0.91
N PRO A 69 -9.30 6.44 0.73
CA PRO A 69 -9.95 6.82 -0.51
C PRO A 69 -9.72 8.29 -0.83
N LYS A 70 -9.44 8.62 -2.10
CA LYS A 70 -9.33 10.01 -2.52
C LYS A 70 -10.73 10.64 -2.61
N LEU A 71 -11.07 11.51 -1.66
CA LEU A 71 -12.39 12.17 -1.59
C LEU A 71 -12.45 13.53 -2.32
N GLY A 72 -11.30 14.14 -2.59
CA GLY A 72 -11.22 15.54 -3.06
C GLY A 72 -11.52 15.80 -4.54
N SER A 73 -11.79 14.78 -5.37
CA SER A 73 -12.11 15.00 -6.79
C SER A 73 -12.84 13.82 -7.41
N LEU A 74 -14.17 13.81 -7.27
CA LEU A 74 -15.05 12.86 -7.97
C LEU A 74 -14.78 12.89 -9.49
N ALA A 75 -14.45 14.06 -10.03
CA ALA A 75 -14.10 14.23 -11.44
C ALA A 75 -12.82 13.50 -11.85
N GLU A 76 -11.79 13.45 -10.99
CA GLU A 76 -10.58 12.66 -11.25
C GLU A 76 -10.83 11.17 -11.18
N VAL A 77 -11.58 10.71 -10.17
CA VAL A 77 -11.98 9.30 -10.08
C VAL A 77 -12.80 8.89 -11.30
N HIS A 78 -13.72 9.75 -11.73
CA HIS A 78 -14.51 9.54 -12.95
C HIS A 78 -13.64 9.48 -14.21
N ARG A 79 -12.68 10.41 -14.38
CA ARG A 79 -11.74 10.38 -15.51
C ARG A 79 -10.84 9.14 -15.50
N ALA A 80 -10.40 8.69 -14.32
CA ALA A 80 -9.58 7.50 -14.18
C ALA A 80 -10.37 6.21 -14.45
N GLY A 81 -11.70 6.23 -14.31
CA GLY A 81 -12.57 5.05 -14.48
C GLY A 81 -12.38 3.98 -13.40
N THR A 82 -11.61 4.28 -12.35
CA THR A 82 -11.26 3.36 -11.28
C THR A 82 -11.10 4.12 -9.96
N PRO A 83 -11.38 3.52 -8.80
CA PRO A 83 -11.09 4.14 -7.51
C PRO A 83 -9.59 4.49 -7.38
N ILE A 84 -9.35 5.63 -6.74
CA ILE A 84 -8.03 6.18 -6.44
C ILE A 84 -7.89 6.25 -4.92
N TYR A 85 -6.73 5.83 -4.42
CA TYR A 85 -6.35 5.90 -3.02
C TYR A 85 -5.14 6.81 -2.85
N GLU A 86 -5.07 7.45 -1.69
CA GLU A 86 -3.94 8.25 -1.23
C GLU A 86 -3.21 7.45 -0.13
N LEU A 87 -1.96 7.12 -0.40
CA LEU A 87 -1.05 6.47 0.54
C LEU A 87 -0.67 7.44 1.65
N ASN A 88 -0.53 6.92 2.87
CA ASN A 88 -0.06 7.69 4.02
C ASN A 88 1.43 8.06 3.84
N PRO A 89 1.78 9.35 3.63
CA PRO A 89 3.16 9.75 3.33
C PRO A 89 4.15 9.42 4.46
N SER A 90 3.69 9.34 5.70
CA SER A 90 4.53 9.00 6.85
C SER A 90 5.13 7.60 6.79
N LEU A 91 4.58 6.71 5.95
CA LEU A 91 5.12 5.38 5.71
C LEU A 91 6.28 5.36 4.71
N PHE A 92 6.46 6.44 3.95
CA PHE A 92 7.39 6.54 2.82
C PHE A 92 8.44 7.65 3.00
N ILE A 93 8.62 8.15 4.23
CA ILE A 93 9.62 9.17 4.54
C ILE A 93 11.00 8.63 4.15
N GLU A 94 11.66 9.30 3.20
CA GLU A 94 13.06 9.01 2.86
C GLU A 94 13.93 9.28 4.09
N LYS A 95 14.88 8.39 4.39
CA LYS A 95 15.96 8.76 5.29
C LYS A 95 16.68 9.93 4.63
N GLU A 96 16.59 11.10 5.24
CA GLU A 96 17.54 12.18 5.00
C GLU A 96 18.93 11.59 5.27
N ASP A 97 19.69 11.33 4.21
CA ASP A 97 21.09 10.94 4.32
C ASP A 97 21.77 12.09 5.07
N LYS A 98 22.07 11.86 6.35
CA LYS A 98 22.92 12.75 7.11
C LYS A 98 24.28 12.75 6.42
N ALA A 99 24.54 13.82 5.67
CA ALA A 99 25.86 14.22 5.19
C ALA A 99 26.86 14.33 6.35
#